data_AF-A0A7Y1SHY0-F1
#
_entry.id   AF-A0A7Y1SHY0-F1
#
_cell.length_a   1.000
_cell.length_b   1.000
_cell.length_c   1.000
_cell.angle_alpha   90.00
_cell.angle_beta   90.00
_cell.angle_gamma   90.00
#
_symmetry.space_group_name_H-M   'P 1'
#
loop_
_entity.id
_entity.type
_entity.pdbx_description
1 polymer ?
#
loop_
_entity_poly.entity_id
_entity_poly.type
_entity_poly.pdbx_seq_one_letter_code
_entity_poly.pdbx_strand_id
1 'polypeptide(L)'
;MKKKLLISGFLSLIASPAIAQSSASSGPEPVQQVAVAAPSQEYCITVMSGFPNDALLPRYQFFKLTQEMAVDATPGFRRALEKYGDGDVEADAPITDVIEAIANPVLRQAAPELAISYMDHLIDFAQTCEPYVAGQVSSLKAFDANLANDDTVIAEDALFLRQVLSDSLFRLDANKDLIHGADVTVYANALVRTRDRIEFTSYSADVDELEAIYMTDLDGRLARSNDLINSEMNRETLGDAVTLSDDMNKQAKQKADREAVQTLLRILSRY
;
A
#
# COMPACT_ATOMS: atom_id res chain seq x y z
N MET A 1 13.91 3.63 75.44
CA MET A 1 13.82 2.97 74.10
C MET A 1 12.50 2.21 74.04
N LYS A 2 11.56 2.68 73.21
CA LYS A 2 10.18 2.19 73.15
C LYS A 2 10.09 0.99 72.19
N LYS A 3 9.69 -0.19 72.69
CA LYS A 3 9.14 -1.29 71.88
C LYS A 3 7.62 -1.30 72.09
N LYS A 4 6.84 -1.21 71.02
CA LYS A 4 5.40 -1.49 71.02
C LYS A 4 5.07 -2.47 69.89
N LEU A 5 4.35 -3.52 70.29
CA LEU A 5 3.59 -4.52 69.54
C LEU A 5 2.57 -3.90 68.56
N LEU A 6 2.28 -4.62 67.49
CA LEU A 6 1.01 -4.73 66.71
C LEU A 6 1.13 -6.09 65.97
N ILE A 7 0.47 -7.20 66.30
CA ILE A 7 -0.96 -7.58 66.24
C ILE A 7 -1.66 -7.19 64.92
N SER A 8 -1.82 -8.17 64.03
CA SER A 8 -2.98 -8.40 63.14
C SER A 8 -2.81 -9.82 62.55
N GLY A 9 -3.74 -10.78 62.56
CA GLY A 9 -5.17 -10.76 62.82
C GLY A 9 -5.98 -10.99 61.54
N PHE A 10 -6.49 -12.23 61.37
CA PHE A 10 -7.59 -12.71 60.49
C PHE A 10 -7.37 -12.80 58.96
N LEU A 11 -7.48 -13.95 58.27
CA LEU A 11 -8.53 -14.99 58.05
C LEU A 11 -9.59 -14.67 56.96
N SER A 12 -9.48 -15.38 55.84
CA SER A 12 -10.50 -15.95 54.92
C SER A 12 -11.52 -15.08 54.16
N LEU A 13 -11.64 -15.35 52.84
CA LEU A 13 -12.86 -15.73 52.05
C LEU A 13 -12.60 -15.51 50.53
N ILE A 14 -12.48 -16.56 49.70
CA ILE A 14 -13.50 -17.22 48.84
C ILE A 14 -14.00 -16.41 47.62
N ALA A 15 -14.00 -17.08 46.44
CA ALA A 15 -14.79 -16.85 45.21
C ALA A 15 -14.37 -15.66 44.31
N SER A 16 -14.25 -15.71 42.98
CA SER A 16 -14.61 -16.66 41.92
C SER A 16 -13.81 -16.31 40.65
N PRO A 17 -13.54 -17.25 39.70
CA PRO A 17 -13.24 -16.87 38.33
C PRO A 17 -14.55 -16.42 37.66
N ALA A 18 -14.60 -15.19 37.18
CA ALA A 18 -15.69 -14.74 36.33
C ALA A 18 -15.62 -15.46 34.98
N ILE A 19 -16.52 -16.43 34.82
CA ILE A 19 -16.98 -16.92 33.53
C ILE A 19 -17.70 -15.76 32.85
N ALA A 20 -17.18 -15.29 31.72
CA ALA A 20 -17.97 -14.53 30.75
C ALA A 20 -18.31 -15.47 29.59
N GLN A 21 -19.60 -15.72 29.45
CA GLN A 21 -20.24 -16.60 28.48
C GLN A 21 -20.02 -16.15 27.03
N SER A 22 -19.93 -17.19 26.19
CA SER A 22 -20.11 -17.19 24.74
C SER A 22 -21.35 -16.41 24.30
N SER A 23 -21.16 -15.54 23.31
CA SER A 23 -22.17 -15.30 22.28
C SER A 23 -21.50 -15.49 20.93
N ALA A 24 -21.58 -16.73 20.43
CA ALA A 24 -21.42 -17.02 19.01
C ALA A 24 -22.52 -16.27 18.23
N SER A 25 -22.15 -15.18 17.56
CA SER A 25 -22.89 -14.67 16.41
C SER A 25 -22.06 -14.92 15.17
N SER A 26 -22.52 -15.83 14.33
CA SER A 26 -22.04 -16.03 12.96
C SER A 26 -22.20 -14.74 12.14
N GLY A 27 -21.08 -14.09 11.84
CA GLY A 27 -20.94 -12.88 11.01
C GLY A 27 -19.49 -12.79 10.51
N PRO A 28 -19.20 -12.04 9.43
CA PRO A 28 -17.97 -12.19 8.65
C PRO A 28 -16.74 -11.93 9.50
N GLU A 29 -15.68 -12.68 9.23
CA GLU A 29 -14.44 -12.81 10.01
C GLU A 29 -14.00 -11.50 10.69
N PRO A 30 -13.80 -11.49 12.02
CA PRO A 30 -13.23 -10.33 12.67
C PRO A 30 -11.78 -10.22 12.21
N VAL A 31 -11.43 -9.05 11.64
CA VAL A 31 -10.05 -8.57 11.57
C VAL A 31 -9.45 -8.81 12.95
N GLN A 32 -8.47 -9.70 13.02
CA GLN A 32 -7.87 -10.13 14.28
C GLN A 32 -7.17 -8.90 14.87
N GLN A 33 -7.88 -8.17 15.77
CA GLN A 33 -7.30 -7.09 16.54
C GLN A 33 -6.24 -7.72 17.43
N VAL A 34 -4.98 -7.66 16.99
CA VAL A 34 -3.85 -8.05 17.82
C VAL A 34 -3.85 -7.10 19.01
N ALA A 35 -4.22 -7.62 20.18
CA ALA A 35 -4.30 -6.83 21.39
C ALA A 35 -2.89 -6.34 21.77
N VAL A 36 -2.69 -5.02 21.76
CA VAL A 36 -1.50 -4.38 22.33
C VAL A 36 -1.56 -4.57 23.85
N ALA A 37 -0.44 -4.93 24.47
CA ALA A 37 -0.39 -5.02 25.94
C ALA A 37 -0.71 -3.64 26.55
N ALA A 38 -1.54 -3.59 27.59
CA ALA A 38 -1.98 -2.32 28.20
C ALA A 38 -0.85 -1.31 28.53
N PRO A 39 0.35 -1.73 29.01
CA PRO A 39 1.46 -0.80 29.27
C PRO A 39 2.05 -0.17 28.00
N SER A 40 2.15 -0.95 26.91
CA SER A 40 2.63 -0.40 25.64
C SER A 40 1.57 0.47 24.97
N GLN A 41 0.29 0.20 25.21
CA GLN A 41 -0.80 1.04 24.70
C GLN A 41 -0.77 2.45 25.30
N GLU A 42 -0.54 2.58 26.61
CA GLU A 42 -0.40 3.88 27.27
C GLU A 42 0.80 4.65 26.75
N TYR A 43 1.94 3.98 26.54
CA TYR A 43 3.13 4.57 25.89
C TYR A 43 2.82 5.09 24.49
N CYS A 44 2.22 4.26 23.62
CA CYS A 44 1.92 4.63 22.24
C CYS A 44 0.96 5.84 22.14
N ILE A 45 -0.03 5.91 23.03
CA ILE A 45 -0.96 7.04 23.10
C ILE A 45 -0.25 8.29 23.62
N THR A 46 0.62 8.15 24.62
CA THR A 46 1.33 9.28 25.24
C THR A 46 2.26 9.96 24.25
N VAL A 47 3.08 9.20 23.53
CA VAL A 47 3.98 9.75 22.48
C VAL A 47 3.18 10.49 21.40
N MET A 48 2.01 9.97 21.03
CA MET A 48 1.12 10.59 20.03
C MET A 48 0.30 11.77 20.55
N SER A 49 0.17 11.93 21.86
CA SER A 49 -0.60 13.03 22.45
C SER A 49 -0.01 14.41 22.14
N GLY A 50 1.28 14.46 21.84
CA GLY A 50 2.00 15.66 21.41
C GLY A 50 2.01 15.93 19.91
N PHE A 51 1.30 15.14 19.09
CA PHE A 51 1.31 15.32 17.63
C PHE A 51 0.61 16.64 17.25
N PRO A 52 1.19 17.47 16.35
CA PRO A 52 0.81 18.87 16.23
C PRO A 52 -0.43 19.11 15.35
N ASN A 53 -0.98 18.06 14.74
CA ASN A 53 -2.05 18.18 13.75
C ASN A 53 -3.10 17.08 13.86
N ASP A 54 -4.37 17.49 13.99
CA ASP A 54 -5.51 16.56 14.07
C ASP A 54 -6.08 16.18 12.70
N ALA A 55 -5.58 16.76 11.61
CA ALA A 55 -6.00 16.42 10.26
C ALA A 55 -5.60 14.99 9.89
N LEU A 56 -6.47 14.34 9.11
CA LEU A 56 -6.34 12.92 8.75
C LEU A 56 -5.09 12.66 7.89
N LEU A 57 -4.79 13.53 6.93
CA LEU A 57 -3.68 13.36 5.99
C LEU A 57 -2.31 13.43 6.69
N PRO A 58 -1.97 14.48 7.47
CA PRO A 58 -0.70 14.52 8.20
C PRO A 58 -0.51 13.36 9.19
N ARG A 59 -1.59 12.91 9.84
CA ARG A 59 -1.55 11.74 10.72
C ARG A 59 -1.26 10.46 9.94
N TYR A 60 -1.94 10.27 8.81
CA TYR A 60 -1.69 9.13 7.92
C TYR A 60 -0.24 9.12 7.44
N GLN A 61 0.23 10.25 6.90
CA GLN A 61 1.61 10.42 6.43
C GLN A 61 2.62 10.11 7.53
N PHE A 62 2.40 10.64 8.75
CA PHE A 62 3.28 10.37 9.88
C PHE A 62 3.34 8.89 10.24
N PHE A 63 2.19 8.22 10.43
CA PHE A 63 2.17 6.81 10.79
C PHE A 63 2.80 5.94 9.71
N LYS A 64 2.52 6.25 8.44
CA LYS A 64 3.07 5.51 7.31
C LYS A 64 4.57 5.73 7.15
N LEU A 65 5.05 6.97 7.27
CA LEU A 65 6.47 7.31 7.29
C LEU A 65 7.21 6.56 8.39
N THR A 66 6.65 6.55 9.61
CA THR A 66 7.23 5.86 10.77
C THR A 66 7.31 4.35 10.54
N GLN A 67 6.27 3.77 9.93
CA GLN A 67 6.28 2.36 9.54
C GLN A 67 7.37 2.05 8.51
N GLU A 68 7.51 2.87 7.45
CA GLU A 68 8.53 2.69 6.41
C GLU A 68 9.96 2.93 6.95
N MET A 69 10.13 3.83 7.92
CA MET A 69 11.41 4.09 8.61
C MET A 69 11.94 2.87 9.36
N ALA A 70 11.07 2.08 9.99
CA ALA A 70 11.46 0.90 10.76
C ALA A 70 11.71 -0.36 9.92
N VAL A 71 11.48 -0.29 8.60
CA VAL A 71 11.73 -1.42 7.69
C VAL A 71 13.23 -1.77 7.70
N ASP A 72 13.53 -3.07 7.78
CA ASP A 72 14.88 -3.63 7.88
C ASP A 72 15.70 -3.20 9.12
N ALA A 73 15.09 -2.51 10.09
CA ALA A 73 15.75 -2.16 11.36
C ALA A 73 15.81 -3.38 12.29
N THR A 74 16.76 -4.28 12.03
CA THR A 74 16.92 -5.52 12.81
C THR A 74 17.30 -5.22 14.27
N PRO A 75 17.10 -6.18 15.21
CA PRO A 75 17.55 -6.01 16.59
C PRO A 75 19.07 -5.76 16.72
N GLY A 76 19.87 -6.28 15.78
CA GLY A 76 21.31 -6.00 15.72
C GLY A 76 21.61 -4.55 15.34
N PHE A 77 20.90 -4.05 14.33
CA PHE A 77 20.98 -2.66 13.90
C PHE A 77 20.53 -1.69 14.99
N ARG A 78 19.45 -1.97 15.72
CA ARG A 78 18.99 -1.11 16.84
C ARG A 78 20.02 -0.97 17.95
N ARG A 79 20.70 -2.05 18.33
CA ARG A 79 21.83 -1.95 19.28
C ARG A 79 22.98 -1.08 18.77
N ALA A 80 23.13 -0.95 17.44
CA ALA A 80 24.07 0.00 16.86
C ALA A 80 23.54 1.43 17.06
N LEU A 81 22.25 1.68 16.82
CA LEU A 81 21.64 2.99 17.05
C LEU A 81 21.79 3.44 18.51
N GLU A 82 21.46 2.56 19.47
CA GLU A 82 21.64 2.80 20.91
C GLU A 82 23.09 3.14 21.29
N LYS A 83 24.07 2.54 20.61
CA LYS A 83 25.50 2.77 20.88
C LYS A 83 26.01 4.08 20.28
N TYR A 84 25.55 4.43 19.07
CA TYR A 84 26.06 5.57 18.31
C TYR A 84 25.20 6.83 18.46
N GLY A 85 24.05 6.73 19.11
CA GLY A 85 23.31 7.87 19.62
C GLY A 85 23.97 8.45 20.88
N ASP A 86 24.04 9.78 20.97
CA ASP A 86 24.62 10.53 22.11
C ASP A 86 23.59 11.46 22.77
N GLY A 87 22.33 11.40 22.35
CA GLY A 87 21.22 12.13 22.96
C GLY A 87 20.32 11.19 23.76
N ASP A 88 20.20 11.44 25.07
CA ASP A 88 19.04 11.01 25.85
C ASP A 88 17.82 11.77 25.30
N VAL A 89 17.22 11.25 24.23
CA VAL A 89 15.86 11.63 23.87
C VAL A 89 14.98 11.00 24.93
N GLU A 90 14.31 11.84 25.73
CA GLU A 90 13.43 11.36 26.80
C GLU A 90 12.42 10.36 26.20
N ALA A 91 12.15 9.26 26.91
CA ALA A 91 11.29 8.20 26.38
C ALA A 91 9.85 8.70 26.11
N ASP A 92 9.43 9.77 26.78
CA ASP A 92 8.16 10.47 26.60
C ASP A 92 8.29 11.76 25.77
N ALA A 93 9.42 11.96 25.08
CA ALA A 93 9.63 13.10 24.20
C ALA A 93 8.47 13.21 23.20
N PRO A 94 7.83 14.39 23.08
CA PRO A 94 6.78 14.60 22.10
C PRO A 94 7.31 14.34 20.70
N ILE A 95 6.52 13.64 19.89
CA ILE A 95 6.91 13.30 18.53
C ILE A 95 7.19 14.53 17.64
N THR A 96 6.58 15.67 17.99
CA THR A 96 6.82 16.97 17.33
C THR A 96 8.29 17.40 17.47
N ASP A 97 8.86 17.27 18.67
CA ASP A 97 10.25 17.68 18.94
C ASP A 97 11.23 16.79 18.17
N VAL A 98 10.90 15.49 18.09
CA VAL A 98 11.65 14.51 17.28
C VAL A 98 11.60 14.86 15.80
N ILE A 99 10.42 15.21 15.27
CA ILE A 99 10.25 15.61 13.86
C ILE A 99 11.03 16.90 13.56
N GLU A 100 10.94 17.91 14.42
CA GLU A 100 11.66 19.18 14.24
C GLU A 100 13.18 18.97 14.25
N ALA A 101 13.67 18.14 15.17
CA ALA A 101 15.09 17.83 15.27
C ALA A 101 15.59 17.01 14.07
N ILE A 102 14.81 16.01 13.62
CA ILE A 102 15.09 15.28 12.38
C ILE A 102 15.09 16.24 11.21
N ALA A 103 14.15 17.18 11.11
CA ALA A 103 14.05 18.14 10.02
C ALA A 103 15.22 19.14 9.97
N ASN A 104 15.96 19.31 11.07
CA ASN A 104 17.02 20.31 11.17
C ASN A 104 18.31 19.89 10.42
N PRO A 105 18.66 20.56 9.30
CA PRO A 105 19.83 20.19 8.50
C PRO A 105 21.16 20.45 9.22
N VAL A 106 21.19 21.38 10.18
CA VAL A 106 22.39 21.68 10.98
C VAL A 106 22.69 20.51 11.91
N LEU A 107 21.68 19.97 12.59
CA LEU A 107 21.87 18.81 13.48
C LEU A 107 22.39 17.59 12.71
N ARG A 108 21.83 17.31 11.52
CA ARG A 108 22.29 16.21 10.65
C ARG A 108 23.77 16.32 10.25
N GLN A 109 24.30 17.54 10.16
CA GLN A 109 25.68 17.76 9.72
C GLN A 109 26.66 17.91 10.87
N ALA A 110 26.25 18.59 11.94
CA ALA A 110 27.12 19.00 13.04
C ALA A 110 27.06 18.06 14.26
N ALA A 111 25.99 17.27 14.40
CA ALA A 111 25.78 16.36 15.53
C ALA A 111 25.12 15.05 15.03
N PRO A 112 25.85 14.21 14.26
CA PRO A 112 25.32 12.96 13.71
C PRO A 112 24.81 12.01 14.80
N GLU A 113 25.41 11.99 15.98
CA GLU A 113 24.99 11.18 17.12
C GLU A 113 23.57 11.57 17.59
N LEU A 114 23.27 12.86 17.65
CA LEU A 114 21.96 13.35 18.06
C LEU A 114 20.89 13.04 17.00
N ALA A 115 21.25 13.16 15.71
CA ALA A 115 20.36 12.76 14.61
C ALA A 115 20.04 11.26 14.66
N ILE A 116 21.02 10.42 15.01
CA ILE A 116 20.83 8.98 15.24
C ILE A 116 19.85 8.75 16.39
N SER A 117 20.02 9.42 17.54
CA SER A 117 19.11 9.26 18.69
C SER A 117 17.65 9.59 18.35
N TYR A 118 17.39 10.69 17.62
CA TYR A 118 16.02 11.04 17.23
C TYR A 118 15.40 10.03 16.24
N MET A 119 16.20 9.54 15.30
CA MET A 119 15.73 8.52 14.35
C MET A 119 15.55 7.15 15.02
N ASP A 120 16.38 6.81 16.01
CA ASP A 120 16.23 5.61 16.83
C ASP A 120 14.93 5.65 17.62
N HIS A 121 14.62 6.79 18.25
CA HIS A 121 13.36 6.98 18.96
C HIS A 121 12.14 6.76 18.05
N LEU A 122 12.18 7.26 16.81
CA LEU A 122 11.12 7.03 15.82
C LEU A 122 10.99 5.54 15.43
N ILE A 123 12.13 4.86 15.23
CA ILE A 123 12.17 3.44 14.88
C ILE A 123 11.67 2.58 16.05
N ASP A 124 12.07 2.90 17.28
CA ASP A 124 11.60 2.20 18.48
C ASP A 124 10.10 2.38 18.67
N PHE A 125 9.58 3.60 18.49
CA PHE A 125 8.13 3.84 18.48
C PHE A 125 7.42 2.97 17.43
N ALA A 126 7.89 2.93 16.18
CA ALA A 126 7.29 2.10 15.13
C ALA A 126 7.26 0.61 15.48
N GLN A 127 8.31 0.07 16.09
CA GLN A 127 8.39 -1.35 16.43
C GLN A 127 7.60 -1.69 17.70
N THR A 128 7.75 -0.88 18.75
CA THR A 128 7.06 -1.09 20.03
C THR A 128 5.54 -0.87 19.88
N CYS A 129 5.15 0.08 19.02
CA CYS A 129 3.75 0.42 18.75
C CYS A 129 3.23 -0.17 17.43
N GLU A 130 3.88 -1.18 16.86
CA GLU A 130 3.52 -1.73 15.55
C GLU A 130 2.02 -2.01 15.39
N PRO A 131 1.33 -2.72 16.31
CA PRO A 131 -0.09 -3.02 16.12
C PRO A 131 -0.97 -1.78 16.26
N TYR A 132 -0.55 -0.80 17.07
CA TYR A 132 -1.23 0.48 17.20
C TYR A 132 -1.08 1.30 15.91
N VAL A 133 0.14 1.48 15.40
CA VAL A 133 0.43 2.23 14.16
C VAL A 133 -0.27 1.58 12.97
N ALA A 134 -0.16 0.25 12.81
CA ALA A 134 -0.85 -0.47 11.75
C ALA A 134 -2.38 -0.34 11.84
N GLY A 135 -2.92 -0.40 13.06
CA GLY A 135 -4.35 -0.18 13.31
C GLY A 135 -4.81 1.24 12.94
N GLN A 136 -4.02 2.27 13.24
CA GLN A 136 -4.30 3.66 12.85
C GLN A 136 -4.26 3.84 11.33
N VAL A 137 -3.21 3.34 10.66
CA VAL A 137 -3.11 3.38 9.19
C VAL A 137 -4.31 2.69 8.53
N SER A 138 -4.66 1.48 8.99
CA SER A 138 -5.80 0.74 8.45
C SER A 138 -7.12 1.47 8.68
N SER A 139 -7.32 2.06 9.87
CA SER A 139 -8.54 2.81 10.19
C SER A 139 -8.68 4.08 9.36
N LEU A 140 -7.58 4.83 9.18
CA LEU A 140 -7.56 6.04 8.36
C LEU A 140 -7.83 5.71 6.89
N LYS A 141 -7.19 4.65 6.36
CA LYS A 141 -7.42 4.18 4.99
C LYS A 141 -8.85 3.67 4.76
N ALA A 142 -9.45 3.05 5.77
CA ALA A 142 -10.85 2.64 5.72
C ALA A 142 -11.83 3.83 5.74
N PHE A 143 -11.43 4.94 6.38
CA PHE A 143 -12.21 6.18 6.40
C PHE A 143 -12.10 6.94 5.07
N ASP A 144 -10.88 7.11 4.54
CA ASP A 144 -10.61 7.74 3.25
C ASP A 144 -9.51 6.99 2.51
N ALA A 145 -9.89 6.29 1.44
CA ALA A 145 -8.97 5.51 0.63
C ALA A 145 -7.97 6.38 -0.14
N ASN A 146 -8.30 7.66 -0.41
CA ASN A 146 -7.44 8.58 -1.16
C ASN A 146 -6.20 8.99 -0.38
N LEU A 147 -6.18 8.77 0.94
CA LEU A 147 -4.98 9.01 1.76
C LEU A 147 -3.79 8.17 1.29
N ALA A 148 -4.05 7.00 0.68
CA ALA A 148 -3.02 6.12 0.15
C ALA A 148 -2.45 6.56 -1.21
N ASN A 149 -2.98 7.63 -1.83
CA ASN A 149 -2.47 8.12 -3.12
C ASN A 149 -1.02 8.60 -3.03
N ASP A 150 -0.60 9.05 -1.84
CA ASP A 150 0.76 9.54 -1.57
C ASP A 150 1.68 8.45 -1.00
N ASP A 151 1.27 7.17 -0.97
CA ASP A 151 2.07 6.08 -0.37
C ASP A 151 3.49 5.98 -0.97
N THR A 152 3.63 6.23 -2.28
CA THR A 152 4.95 6.25 -2.96
C THR A 152 5.81 7.43 -2.49
N VAL A 153 5.22 8.63 -2.39
CA VAL A 153 5.93 9.84 -1.91
C VAL A 153 6.38 9.65 -0.46
N ILE A 154 5.51 9.08 0.39
CA ILE A 154 5.85 8.78 1.78
C ILE A 154 7.00 7.77 1.86
N ALA A 155 7.03 6.76 0.98
CA ALA A 155 8.12 5.80 0.92
C ALA A 155 9.45 6.43 0.45
N GLU A 156 9.40 7.41 -0.46
CA GLU A 156 10.57 8.19 -0.88
C GLU A 156 11.12 9.06 0.25
N ASP A 157 10.24 9.77 0.97
CA ASP A 157 10.62 10.57 2.13
C ASP A 157 11.24 9.70 3.24
N ALA A 158 10.66 8.52 3.49
CA ALA A 158 11.23 7.55 4.42
C ALA A 158 12.60 7.07 3.94
N LEU A 159 12.76 6.73 2.65
CA LEU A 159 14.06 6.34 2.09
C LEU A 159 15.12 7.43 2.28
N PHE A 160 14.77 8.69 2.06
CA PHE A 160 15.67 9.82 2.29
C PHE A 160 16.12 9.90 3.76
N LEU A 161 15.19 9.78 4.71
CA LEU A 161 15.53 9.79 6.13
C LEU A 161 16.40 8.57 6.53
N ARG A 162 16.10 7.38 5.97
CA ARG A 162 16.90 6.17 6.18
C ARG A 162 18.32 6.31 5.60
N GLN A 163 18.49 7.01 4.47
CA GLN A 163 19.80 7.36 3.91
C GLN A 163 20.57 8.31 4.83
N VAL A 164 19.92 9.35 5.34
CA VAL A 164 20.52 10.27 6.33
C VAL A 164 20.98 9.52 7.58
N LEU A 165 20.19 8.56 8.08
CA LEU A 165 20.57 7.72 9.20
C LEU A 165 21.83 6.89 8.89
N SER A 166 21.83 6.23 7.74
CA SER A 166 22.96 5.43 7.27
C SER A 166 24.22 6.29 7.14
N ASP A 167 24.12 7.46 6.52
CA ASP A 167 25.24 8.38 6.36
C ASP A 167 25.78 8.87 7.72
N SER A 168 24.89 9.14 8.67
CA SER A 168 25.27 9.55 10.03
C SER A 168 26.05 8.45 10.74
N LEU A 169 25.60 7.20 10.65
CA LEU A 169 26.32 6.04 11.20
C LEU A 169 27.68 5.82 10.53
N PHE A 170 27.77 6.00 9.21
CA PHE A 170 29.05 5.88 8.49
C PHE A 170 30.03 7.00 8.85
N ARG A 171 29.55 8.23 9.11
CA ARG A 171 30.39 9.33 9.61
C ARG A 171 31.01 9.04 10.97
N LEU A 172 30.32 8.26 11.79
CA LEU A 172 30.79 7.79 13.10
C LEU A 172 31.60 6.49 13.03
N ASP A 173 31.97 6.05 11.82
CA ASP A 173 32.68 4.79 11.58
C ASP A 173 31.96 3.55 12.15
N ALA A 174 30.64 3.61 12.34
CA ALA A 174 29.85 2.50 12.87
C ALA A 174 29.92 1.25 11.98
N ASN A 175 30.12 1.45 10.68
CA ASN A 175 30.32 0.38 9.71
C ASN A 175 31.66 -0.37 9.86
N LYS A 176 32.64 0.22 10.55
CA LYS A 176 33.95 -0.40 10.83
C LYS A 176 34.02 -1.09 12.18
N ASP A 177 32.96 -0.97 12.98
CA ASP A 177 32.88 -1.56 14.30
C ASP A 177 32.85 -3.10 14.23
N LEU A 178 33.62 -3.74 15.11
CA LEU A 178 33.74 -5.21 15.13
C LEU A 178 32.46 -5.93 15.55
N ILE A 179 31.56 -5.25 16.30
CA ILE A 179 30.34 -5.83 16.85
C ILE A 179 29.15 -5.45 15.97
N HIS A 180 29.04 -4.18 15.59
CA HIS A 180 27.85 -3.62 14.93
C HIS A 180 28.02 -3.36 13.43
N GLY A 181 29.25 -3.36 12.91
CA GLY A 181 29.53 -2.93 11.53
C GLY A 181 28.86 -3.78 10.46
N ALA A 182 28.69 -5.08 10.73
CA ALA A 182 27.96 -5.98 9.84
C ALA A 182 26.47 -5.58 9.72
N ASP A 183 25.80 -5.32 10.84
CA ASP A 183 24.38 -4.94 10.86
C ASP A 183 24.15 -3.57 10.19
N VAL A 184 25.05 -2.60 10.44
CA VAL A 184 25.04 -1.29 9.78
C VAL A 184 25.20 -1.42 8.26
N THR A 185 26.10 -2.31 7.81
CA THR A 185 26.31 -2.55 6.38
C THR A 185 25.13 -3.27 5.73
N VAL A 186 24.49 -4.22 6.45
CA VAL A 186 23.28 -4.91 5.98
C VAL A 186 22.14 -3.90 5.80
N TYR A 187 21.96 -2.98 6.75
CA TYR A 187 20.97 -1.92 6.66
C TYR A 187 21.24 -1.00 5.46
N ALA A 188 22.47 -0.53 5.27
CA ALA A 188 22.85 0.29 4.12
C ALA A 188 22.57 -0.41 2.77
N ASN A 189 22.85 -1.71 2.66
CA ASN A 189 22.53 -2.49 1.46
C ASN A 189 21.02 -2.67 1.24
N ALA A 190 20.22 -2.68 2.31
CA ALA A 190 18.76 -2.74 2.21
C ALA A 190 18.16 -1.46 1.61
N LEU A 191 18.83 -0.31 1.79
CA LEU A 191 18.41 0.96 1.18
C LEU A 191 18.45 0.90 -0.34
N VAL A 192 19.46 0.25 -0.92
CA VAL A 192 19.55 0.05 -2.38
C VAL A 192 18.34 -0.75 -2.88
N ARG A 193 18.02 -1.86 -2.22
CA ARG A 193 16.84 -2.68 -2.56
C ARG A 193 15.53 -1.90 -2.43
N THR A 194 15.42 -1.07 -1.40
CA THR A 194 14.24 -0.23 -1.17
C THR A 194 14.10 0.81 -2.29
N ARG A 195 15.20 1.46 -2.68
CA ARG A 195 15.23 2.40 -3.80
C ARG A 195 14.79 1.73 -5.10
N ASP A 196 15.38 0.59 -5.43
CA ASP A 196 15.04 -0.15 -6.65
C ASP A 196 13.56 -0.56 -6.66
N ARG A 197 12.98 -0.90 -5.49
CA ARG A 197 11.54 -1.19 -5.36
C ARG A 197 10.68 0.04 -5.68
N ILE A 198 11.01 1.19 -5.11
CA ILE A 198 10.27 2.44 -5.33
C ILE A 198 10.35 2.85 -6.80
N GLU A 199 11.56 2.83 -7.38
CA GLU A 199 11.79 3.12 -8.80
C GLU A 199 10.97 2.18 -9.69
N PHE A 200 10.92 0.88 -9.38
CA PHE A 200 10.12 -0.08 -10.13
C PHE A 200 8.62 0.18 -10.01
N THR A 201 8.11 0.53 -8.82
CA THR A 201 6.70 0.89 -8.63
C THR A 201 6.32 2.14 -9.41
N SER A 202 7.16 3.19 -9.39
CA SER A 202 6.95 4.39 -10.21
C SER A 202 6.93 4.05 -11.69
N TYR A 203 7.91 3.27 -12.18
CA TYR A 203 7.97 2.86 -13.58
C TYR A 203 6.73 2.04 -14.00
N SER A 204 6.23 1.16 -13.14
CA SER A 204 5.01 0.39 -13.43
C SER A 204 3.80 1.30 -13.59
N ALA A 205 3.66 2.32 -12.74
CA ALA A 205 2.55 3.27 -12.83
C ALA A 205 2.63 4.09 -14.14
N ASP A 206 3.84 4.54 -14.53
CA ASP A 206 4.06 5.26 -15.78
C ASP A 206 3.70 4.40 -17.01
N VAL A 207 4.01 3.10 -16.96
CA VAL A 207 3.64 2.14 -18.02
C VAL A 207 2.13 1.95 -18.10
N ASP A 208 1.45 1.79 -16.95
CA ASP A 208 0.00 1.65 -16.91
C ASP A 208 -0.70 2.91 -17.46
N GLU A 209 -0.17 4.10 -17.16
CA GLU A 209 -0.66 5.36 -17.72
C GLU A 209 -0.47 5.42 -19.25
N LEU A 210 0.72 5.05 -19.74
CA LEU A 210 1.01 4.98 -21.18
C LEU A 210 0.09 3.98 -21.89
N GLU A 211 -0.18 2.82 -21.28
CA GLU A 211 -1.12 1.84 -21.80
C GLU A 211 -2.54 2.41 -21.86
N ALA A 212 -3.02 3.07 -20.80
CA ALA A 212 -4.34 3.69 -20.77
C ALA A 212 -4.51 4.75 -21.87
N ILE A 213 -3.50 5.59 -22.09
CA ILE A 213 -3.49 6.59 -23.17
C ILE A 213 -3.54 5.90 -24.53
N TYR A 214 -2.72 4.87 -24.74
CA TYR A 214 -2.65 4.16 -26.01
C TYR A 214 -3.94 3.39 -26.33
N MET A 215 -4.53 2.71 -25.35
CA MET A 215 -5.82 2.03 -25.50
C MET A 215 -6.95 3.01 -25.81
N THR A 216 -6.97 4.18 -25.16
CA THR A 216 -7.94 5.24 -25.45
C THR A 216 -7.82 5.77 -26.89
N ASP A 217 -6.59 5.98 -27.38
CA ASP A 217 -6.39 6.38 -28.79
C ASP A 217 -6.78 5.27 -29.76
N LEU A 218 -6.43 4.02 -29.47
CA LEU A 218 -6.82 2.87 -30.31
C LEU A 218 -8.34 2.73 -30.41
N ASP A 219 -9.06 2.83 -29.30
CA ASP A 219 -10.52 2.81 -29.29
C ASP A 219 -11.10 3.97 -30.09
N GLY A 220 -10.53 5.18 -29.94
CA GLY A 220 -10.90 6.33 -30.75
C GLY A 220 -10.64 6.13 -32.25
N ARG A 221 -9.51 5.51 -32.61
CA ARG A 221 -9.16 5.19 -34.00
C ARG A 221 -10.04 4.08 -34.57
N LEU A 222 -10.36 3.07 -33.77
CA LEU A 222 -11.29 1.99 -34.13
C LEU A 222 -12.70 2.52 -34.33
N ALA A 223 -13.19 3.39 -33.44
CA ALA A 223 -14.48 4.04 -33.59
C ALA A 223 -14.55 4.85 -34.89
N ARG A 224 -13.55 5.72 -35.15
CA ARG A 224 -13.46 6.48 -36.41
C ARG A 224 -13.36 5.59 -37.65
N SER A 225 -12.61 4.49 -37.57
CA SER A 225 -12.48 3.52 -38.66
C SER A 225 -13.80 2.79 -38.93
N ASN A 226 -14.51 2.38 -37.88
CA ASN A 226 -15.79 1.70 -37.98
C ASN A 226 -16.89 2.65 -38.49
N ASP A 227 -16.87 3.91 -38.07
CA ASP A 227 -17.74 4.96 -38.62
C ASP A 227 -17.44 5.20 -40.11
N LEU A 228 -16.17 5.29 -40.50
CA LEU A 228 -15.78 5.42 -41.91
C LEU A 228 -16.28 4.23 -42.73
N ILE A 229 -16.00 3.00 -42.28
CA ILE A 229 -16.46 1.77 -42.95
C ILE A 229 -17.98 1.74 -43.04
N ASN A 230 -18.71 2.06 -41.97
CA ASN A 230 -20.17 2.07 -42.00
C ASN A 230 -20.73 3.20 -42.88
N SER A 231 -20.02 4.33 -43.01
CA SER A 231 -20.41 5.45 -43.87
C SER A 231 -20.09 5.21 -45.35
N GLU A 232 -19.00 4.49 -45.66
CA GLU A 232 -18.58 4.13 -47.01
C GLU A 232 -19.23 2.83 -47.51
N MET A 233 -19.64 1.95 -46.60
CA MET A 233 -20.43 0.75 -46.90
C MET A 233 -21.85 1.19 -47.24
N ASN A 234 -22.02 1.60 -48.51
CA ASN A 234 -23.27 2.05 -49.08
C ASN A 234 -24.29 0.89 -49.04
N ARG A 235 -25.10 0.84 -47.97
CA ARG A 235 -26.11 -0.20 -47.72
C ARG A 235 -27.11 -0.35 -48.85
N GLU A 236 -27.31 0.70 -49.64
CA GLU A 236 -28.18 0.71 -50.81
C GLU A 236 -27.62 -0.17 -51.93
N THR A 237 -26.31 -0.09 -52.22
CA THR A 237 -25.68 -0.90 -53.28
C THR A 237 -25.58 -2.38 -52.91
N LEU A 238 -25.41 -2.71 -51.62
CA LEU A 238 -25.48 -4.09 -51.12
C LEU A 238 -26.91 -4.63 -51.10
N GLY A 239 -27.90 -3.80 -50.76
CA GLY A 239 -29.32 -4.14 -50.85
C GLY A 239 -29.76 -4.44 -52.29
N ASP A 240 -29.29 -3.63 -53.24
CA ASP A 240 -29.52 -3.82 -54.67
C ASP A 240 -28.83 -5.07 -55.21
N ALA A 241 -27.60 -5.36 -54.76
CA ALA A 241 -26.90 -6.58 -55.16
C ALA A 241 -27.56 -7.85 -54.61
N VAL A 242 -28.08 -7.82 -53.38
CA VAL A 242 -28.81 -8.94 -52.77
C VAL A 242 -30.17 -9.15 -53.44
N THR A 243 -30.93 -8.07 -53.67
CA THR A 243 -32.22 -8.16 -54.39
C THR A 243 -32.05 -8.61 -55.84
N LEU A 244 -31.03 -8.12 -56.55
CA LEU A 244 -30.70 -8.60 -57.90
C LEU A 244 -30.35 -10.09 -57.91
N SER A 245 -29.58 -10.56 -56.92
CA SER A 245 -29.23 -11.99 -56.80
C SER A 245 -30.46 -12.87 -56.55
N ASP A 246 -31.35 -12.43 -55.65
CA ASP A 246 -32.61 -13.13 -55.36
C ASP A 246 -33.55 -13.16 -56.58
N ASP A 247 -33.64 -12.06 -57.34
CA ASP A 247 -34.45 -11.99 -58.54
C ASP A 247 -33.89 -12.86 -59.68
N MET A 248 -32.57 -12.89 -59.85
CA MET A 248 -31.92 -13.80 -60.80
C MET A 248 -32.14 -15.27 -60.43
N ASN A 249 -32.11 -15.61 -59.14
CA ASN A 249 -32.33 -16.98 -58.68
C ASN A 249 -33.81 -17.41 -58.88
N LYS A 250 -34.76 -16.51 -58.59
CA LYS A 250 -36.19 -16.73 -58.89
C LYS A 250 -36.44 -16.91 -60.39
N GLN A 251 -35.82 -16.07 -61.24
CA GLN A 251 -35.95 -16.22 -62.69
C GLN A 251 -35.35 -17.54 -63.20
N ALA A 252 -34.19 -17.95 -62.69
CA ALA A 252 -33.57 -19.22 -63.05
C ALA A 252 -34.48 -20.40 -62.69
N LYS A 253 -35.09 -20.38 -61.50
CA LYS A 253 -36.03 -21.43 -61.06
C LYS A 253 -37.29 -21.48 -61.93
N GLN A 254 -37.89 -20.33 -62.23
CA GLN A 254 -39.05 -20.27 -63.13
C GLN A 254 -38.74 -20.76 -64.55
N LYS A 255 -37.53 -20.47 -65.05
CA LYS A 255 -37.07 -20.97 -66.35
C LYS A 255 -36.91 -22.49 -66.34
N ALA A 256 -36.28 -23.04 -65.29
CA ALA A 256 -36.14 -24.48 -65.11
C ALA A 256 -37.50 -25.19 -65.02
N ASP A 257 -38.47 -24.61 -64.29
CA ASP A 257 -39.82 -25.15 -64.19
C ASP A 257 -40.55 -25.14 -65.55
N ARG A 258 -40.41 -24.06 -66.33
CA ARG A 258 -40.96 -23.99 -67.70
C ARG A 258 -40.33 -25.01 -68.63
N GLU A 259 -39.02 -25.18 -68.57
CA GLU A 259 -38.30 -26.19 -69.36
C GLU A 259 -38.71 -27.62 -68.96
N ALA A 260 -38.92 -27.88 -67.67
CA ALA A 260 -39.43 -29.15 -67.17
C ALA A 260 -40.85 -29.44 -67.67
N VAL A 261 -41.76 -28.45 -67.62
CA VAL A 261 -43.13 -28.57 -68.14
C VAL A 261 -43.15 -28.77 -69.66
N GLN A 262 -42.34 -28.02 -70.42
CA GLN A 262 -42.23 -28.21 -71.87
C GLN A 262 -41.65 -29.58 -72.23
N THR A 263 -40.67 -30.06 -71.46
CA THR A 263 -40.10 -31.40 -71.64
C THR A 263 -41.12 -32.49 -71.34
N LEU A 264 -41.88 -32.35 -70.25
CA LEU A 264 -43.01 -33.25 -69.92
C LEU A 264 -44.07 -33.25 -71.01
N LEU A 265 -44.50 -32.07 -71.49
CA LEU A 265 -45.44 -31.96 -72.61
C LEU A 265 -44.91 -32.65 -73.88
N ARG A 266 -43.63 -32.48 -74.20
CA ARG A 266 -43.00 -33.11 -75.37
C ARG A 266 -42.88 -34.64 -75.25
N ILE A 267 -42.70 -35.15 -74.03
CA ILE A 267 -42.69 -36.60 -73.76
C ILE A 267 -44.11 -37.16 -73.86
N LEU A 268 -45.10 -36.46 -73.29
CA LEU A 268 -46.50 -36.88 -73.27
C LEU A 268 -47.23 -36.72 -74.61
N SER A 269 -46.81 -35.78 -75.48
CA SER A 269 -47.40 -35.57 -76.81
C SER A 269 -46.84 -36.49 -77.91
N ARG A 270 -45.95 -37.42 -77.55
CA ARG A 270 -45.34 -38.40 -78.48
C ARG A 270 -45.91 -39.82 -78.33
N TYR A 271 -46.93 -39.98 -77.49
CA TYR A 271 -47.86 -41.11 -77.46
C TYR A 271 -49.25 -40.63 -77.91
#